data_AF-A0A0N4U367-F1
#
_entry.id   AF-A0A0N4U367-F1
#
_cell.length_a   1.000
_cell.length_b   1.000
_cell.length_c   1.000
_cell.angle_alpha   90.00
_cell.angle_beta   90.00
_cell.angle_gamma   90.00
#
_symmetry.space_group_name_H-M   'P 1'
#
loop_
_entity.id
_entity.type
_entity.pdbx_description
1 polymer ?
#
loop_
_entity_poly.entity_id
_entity_poly.type
_entity_poly.pdbx_seq_one_letter_code
_entity_poly.pdbx_strand_id
1 'polypeptide(L)'
;MRVSIINCLRRIIDSPYHCFKVIPKPDNWQKREKLRRFVAWQYATRRSTVRMGYNALNKIFHSWNIQRMDKLKLEKHYARERLDSALAEHHFDYPNFRNMLNKAHILLDNIVLSQLAIYEPRSFKSLVMLTKQMAHEDGKKVINDIEQKYVETDPSLFDTPFPYTKQFLRRRGTNYKDPPKKLKESEY
;
A
#
# COMPACT_ATOMS: atom_id res chain seq x y z
N MET A 1 -8.30 -54.47 -7.85
CA MET A 1 -7.23 -54.26 -8.84
C MET A 1 -6.57 -55.60 -9.13
N ARG A 2 -6.77 -56.19 -10.32
CA ARG A 2 -6.06 -57.42 -10.69
C ARG A 2 -4.67 -57.06 -11.19
N VAL A 3 -3.64 -57.48 -10.46
CA VAL A 3 -2.25 -57.43 -10.89
C VAL A 3 -2.09 -58.49 -11.98
N SER A 4 -1.54 -58.14 -13.15
CA SER A 4 -1.17 -59.16 -14.13
C SER A 4 -0.04 -60.01 -13.53
N ILE A 5 -0.31 -61.31 -13.37
CA ILE A 5 0.52 -62.28 -12.65
C ILE A 5 1.96 -62.35 -13.19
N ILE A 6 2.19 -61.90 -14.43
CA ILE A 6 3.48 -62.04 -15.11
C ILE A 6 4.42 -60.84 -14.90
N ASN A 7 3.95 -59.60 -14.62
CA ASN A 7 4.81 -58.40 -14.73
C ASN A 7 4.75 -57.35 -13.59
N CYS A 8 3.91 -57.48 -12.54
CA CYS A 8 3.89 -56.56 -11.39
C CYS A 8 3.86 -55.02 -11.70
N LEU A 9 3.39 -54.58 -12.88
CA LEU A 9 3.30 -53.16 -13.23
C LEU A 9 1.95 -52.57 -12.79
N ARG A 10 1.96 -51.37 -12.19
CA ARG A 10 0.74 -50.56 -11.95
C ARG A 10 0.15 -50.14 -13.30
N ARG A 11 -0.74 -50.96 -13.88
CA ARG A 11 -1.51 -50.58 -15.08
C ARG A 11 -2.68 -49.68 -14.68
N ILE A 12 -2.82 -48.56 -15.40
CA ILE A 12 -4.13 -47.95 -15.61
C ILE A 12 -4.87 -48.92 -16.53
N ILE A 13 -5.87 -49.63 -16.01
CA ILE A 13 -6.75 -50.50 -16.80
C ILE A 13 -7.44 -49.59 -17.84
N ASP A 14 -7.49 -50.03 -19.10
CA ASP A 14 -8.08 -49.32 -20.27
C ASP A 14 -7.34 -48.12 -20.86
N SER A 15 -6.06 -47.87 -20.51
CA SER A 15 -5.29 -46.91 -21.32
C SER A 15 -5.00 -47.50 -22.71
N PRO A 16 -5.31 -46.83 -23.84
CA PRO A 16 -5.02 -47.33 -25.18
C PRO A 16 -3.51 -47.42 -25.48
N TYR A 17 -2.67 -46.93 -24.56
CA TYR A 17 -1.23 -46.95 -24.69
C TYR A 17 -0.63 -48.27 -24.20
N HIS A 18 0.23 -48.85 -25.04
CA HIS A 18 0.99 -50.05 -24.73
C HIS A 18 1.83 -49.86 -23.45
N CYS A 19 1.86 -50.85 -22.55
CA CYS A 19 2.49 -50.73 -21.23
C CYS A 19 4.01 -50.44 -21.25
N PHE A 20 4.67 -50.70 -22.37
CA PHE A 20 6.09 -50.39 -22.58
C PHE A 20 6.32 -49.16 -23.47
N LYS A 21 5.25 -48.50 -23.95
CA LYS A 21 5.36 -47.27 -24.75
C LYS A 21 5.47 -46.08 -23.81
N VAL A 22 6.62 -45.44 -23.82
CA VAL A 22 6.84 -44.18 -23.08
C VAL A 22 5.87 -43.15 -23.62
N ILE A 23 4.98 -42.62 -22.76
CA ILE A 23 4.13 -41.48 -23.11
C ILE A 23 5.08 -40.31 -23.41
N PRO A 24 5.09 -39.75 -24.63
CA PRO A 24 5.95 -38.62 -24.92
C PRO A 24 5.55 -37.46 -24.00
N LYS A 25 6.55 -36.76 -23.45
CA LYS A 25 6.27 -35.56 -22.65
C LYS A 25 5.49 -34.57 -23.50
N PRO A 26 4.51 -33.84 -22.93
CA PRO A 26 3.81 -32.79 -23.66
C PRO A 26 4.81 -31.78 -24.21
N ASP A 27 4.52 -31.23 -25.39
CA ASP A 27 5.40 -30.27 -26.03
C ASP A 27 5.59 -29.01 -25.15
N ASN A 28 6.84 -28.60 -24.99
CA ASN A 28 7.22 -27.41 -24.22
C ASN A 28 7.21 -26.13 -25.07
N TRP A 29 7.00 -26.23 -26.39
CA TRP A 29 7.00 -25.09 -27.30
C TRP A 29 6.04 -23.99 -26.83
N GLN A 30 4.79 -24.32 -26.49
CA GLN A 30 3.81 -23.32 -26.03
C GLN A 30 4.27 -22.56 -24.77
N LYS A 31 4.88 -23.26 -23.80
CA LYS A 31 5.39 -22.64 -22.56
C LYS A 31 6.58 -21.73 -22.86
N ARG A 32 7.50 -22.18 -23.73
CA ARG A 32 8.68 -21.41 -24.15
C ARG A 32 8.29 -20.21 -24.99
N GLU A 33 7.27 -20.33 -25.83
CA GLU A 33 6.76 -19.25 -26.66
C GLU A 33 6.10 -18.15 -25.82
N LYS A 34 5.29 -18.53 -24.81
CA LYS A 34 4.76 -17.58 -23.81
C LYS A 34 5.88 -16.82 -23.10
N LEU A 35 6.94 -17.54 -22.68
CA LEU A 35 8.11 -16.91 -22.07
C LEU A 35 8.79 -15.94 -23.03
N ARG A 36 9.08 -16.36 -24.27
CA ARG A 36 9.74 -15.52 -25.30
C ARG A 36 8.95 -14.26 -25.60
N ARG A 37 7.64 -14.36 -25.74
CA ARG A 37 6.75 -13.20 -25.91
C ARG A 37 6.85 -12.23 -24.73
N PHE A 38 6.93 -12.74 -23.51
CA PHE A 38 7.08 -11.90 -22.32
C PHE A 38 8.47 -11.25 -22.21
N VAL A 39 9.56 -11.97 -22.49
CA VAL A 39 10.94 -11.46 -22.36
C VAL A 39 11.48 -10.79 -23.62
N ALA A 40 10.67 -10.61 -24.67
CA ALA A 40 11.09 -10.10 -25.97
C ALA A 40 11.76 -8.71 -25.89
N TRP A 41 11.36 -7.88 -24.94
CA TRP A 41 11.90 -6.54 -24.69
C TRP A 41 13.22 -6.55 -23.91
N GLN A 42 13.67 -7.69 -23.38
CA GLN A 42 14.91 -7.77 -22.62
C GLN A 42 16.14 -7.89 -23.51
N TYR A 43 17.28 -7.53 -22.95
CA TYR A 43 18.56 -7.57 -23.65
C TYR A 43 19.25 -8.94 -23.55
N ALA A 44 20.03 -9.25 -24.59
CA ALA A 44 21.01 -10.34 -24.65
C ALA A 44 20.44 -11.74 -24.30
N THR A 45 21.12 -12.48 -23.43
CA THR A 45 20.79 -13.87 -23.11
C THR A 45 19.43 -14.04 -22.45
N ARG A 46 18.88 -12.99 -21.83
CA ARG A 46 17.57 -13.03 -21.18
C ARG A 46 16.42 -13.15 -22.19
N ARG A 47 16.57 -12.60 -23.40
CA ARG A 47 15.59 -12.79 -24.49
C ARG A 47 15.78 -14.12 -25.24
N SER A 48 17.02 -14.58 -25.40
CA SER A 48 17.33 -15.71 -26.28
C SER A 48 17.28 -17.07 -25.57
N THR A 49 17.72 -17.15 -24.31
CA THR A 49 17.85 -18.41 -23.59
C THR A 49 16.71 -18.63 -22.59
N VAL A 50 16.15 -19.84 -22.58
CA VAL A 50 15.02 -20.19 -21.71
C VAL A 50 15.38 -20.06 -20.22
N ARG A 51 16.59 -20.52 -19.83
CA ARG A 51 17.07 -20.45 -18.44
C ARG A 51 17.16 -19.01 -17.95
N MET A 52 17.79 -18.12 -18.72
CA MET A 52 17.92 -16.72 -18.31
C MET A 52 16.59 -15.97 -18.37
N GLY A 53 15.72 -16.31 -19.33
CA GLY A 53 14.36 -15.78 -19.40
C GLY A 53 13.56 -16.09 -18.14
N TYR A 54 13.60 -17.32 -17.63
CA TYR A 54 12.93 -17.68 -16.37
C TYR A 54 13.53 -16.97 -15.15
N ASN A 55 14.86 -16.89 -15.06
CA ASN A 55 15.52 -16.14 -13.98
C ASN A 55 15.09 -14.66 -13.99
N ALA A 56 15.00 -14.06 -15.17
CA ALA A 56 14.56 -12.67 -15.32
C ALA A 56 13.08 -12.49 -14.96
N LEU A 57 12.21 -13.41 -15.42
CA LEU A 57 10.79 -13.43 -15.09
C LEU A 57 10.57 -13.48 -13.56
N ASN A 58 11.28 -14.39 -12.88
CA ASN A 58 11.17 -14.52 -11.43
C ASN A 58 11.60 -13.24 -10.71
N LYS A 59 12.75 -12.65 -11.12
CA LYS A 59 13.22 -11.37 -10.58
C LYS A 59 12.18 -10.27 -10.77
N ILE A 60 11.61 -10.15 -11.97
CA ILE A 60 10.60 -9.14 -12.30
C ILE A 60 9.36 -9.30 -11.42
N PHE A 61 8.84 -10.52 -11.26
CA PHE A 61 7.65 -10.74 -10.45
C PHE A 61 7.87 -10.44 -8.97
N HIS A 62 9.05 -10.77 -8.42
CA HIS A 62 9.41 -10.35 -7.07
C HIS A 62 9.49 -8.82 -6.95
N SER A 63 10.19 -8.15 -7.86
CA SER A 63 10.29 -6.70 -7.89
C SER A 63 8.93 -6.01 -8.07
N TRP A 64 8.06 -6.52 -8.93
CA TRP A 64 6.71 -6.00 -9.13
C TRP A 64 5.84 -6.16 -7.89
N ASN A 65 5.97 -7.27 -7.16
CA ASN A 65 5.24 -7.43 -5.91
C ASN A 65 5.68 -6.38 -4.88
N ILE A 66 6.99 -6.17 -4.73
CA ILE A 66 7.54 -5.12 -3.85
C ILE A 66 7.05 -3.74 -4.29
N GLN A 67 7.14 -3.41 -5.58
CA GLN A 67 6.67 -2.12 -6.12
C GLN A 67 5.16 -1.90 -5.90
N ARG A 68 4.31 -2.93 -6.00
CA ARG A 68 2.87 -2.81 -5.70
C ARG A 68 2.63 -2.45 -4.23
N MET A 69 3.39 -3.05 -3.32
CA MET A 69 3.30 -2.74 -1.89
C MET A 69 3.80 -1.32 -1.58
N ASP A 70 4.86 -0.89 -2.25
CA ASP A 70 5.48 0.42 -2.02
C ASP A 70 4.72 1.56 -2.71
N LYS A 71 4.03 1.31 -3.84
CA LYS A 71 3.24 2.31 -4.58
C LYS A 71 2.31 3.09 -3.64
N LEU A 72 1.54 2.39 -2.80
CA LEU A 72 0.59 3.02 -1.88
C LEU A 72 1.27 3.87 -0.80
N LYS A 73 2.47 3.46 -0.34
CA LYS A 73 3.24 4.24 0.64
C LYS A 73 3.87 5.47 0.01
N LEU A 74 4.43 5.31 -1.19
CA LEU A 74 5.04 6.39 -1.97
C LEU A 74 4.00 7.44 -2.35
N GLU A 75 2.78 7.03 -2.73
CA GLU A 75 1.68 7.94 -3.01
C GLU A 75 1.36 8.84 -1.81
N LYS A 76 1.24 8.25 -0.61
CA LYS A 76 1.02 9.00 0.64
C LYS A 76 2.19 9.91 1.00
N HIS A 77 3.42 9.46 0.75
CA HIS A 77 4.64 10.24 0.95
C HIS A 77 4.64 11.48 0.05
N TYR A 78 4.47 11.31 -1.27
CA TYR A 78 4.43 12.44 -2.20
C TYR A 78 3.24 13.37 -1.97
N ALA A 79 2.09 12.85 -1.55
CA ALA A 79 0.96 13.69 -1.17
C ALA A 79 1.30 14.58 0.05
N ARG A 80 2.04 14.03 1.04
CA ARG A 80 2.53 14.81 2.18
C ARG A 80 3.52 15.89 1.77
N GLU A 81 4.50 15.56 0.92
CA GLU A 81 5.48 16.54 0.42
C GLU A 81 4.80 17.71 -0.31
N ARG A 82 3.85 17.43 -1.22
CA ARG A 82 3.10 18.48 -1.92
C ARG A 82 2.31 19.38 -0.97
N LEU A 83 1.70 18.76 0.04
CA LEU A 83 0.95 19.48 1.06
C LEU A 83 1.86 20.36 1.93
N ASP A 84 3.04 19.87 2.30
CA ASP A 84 4.03 20.62 3.07
C ASP A 84 4.51 21.85 2.28
N SER A 85 4.81 21.69 0.99
CA SER A 85 5.12 22.81 0.09
C SER A 85 3.98 23.83 0.01
N ALA A 86 2.73 23.37 -0.12
CA ALA A 86 1.58 24.27 -0.18
C ALA A 86 1.33 25.01 1.15
N LEU A 87 1.59 24.36 2.29
CA LEU A 87 1.50 25.01 3.60
C LEU A 87 2.64 26.01 3.83
N ALA A 88 3.83 25.74 3.28
CA ALA A 88 4.96 26.66 3.34
C ALA A 88 4.68 27.98 2.60
N GLU A 89 3.95 27.96 1.47
CA GLU A 89 3.47 29.16 0.78
C GLU A 89 2.54 30.02 1.65
N HIS A 90 1.83 29.39 2.59
CA HIS A 90 1.00 30.06 3.58
C HIS A 90 1.70 30.25 4.93
N HIS A 91 3.01 30.02 5.05
CA HIS A 91 3.74 30.13 6.32
C HIS A 91 3.09 29.34 7.48
N PHE A 92 2.70 28.10 7.22
CA PHE A 92 2.09 27.23 8.22
C PHE A 92 2.74 25.85 8.29
N ASP A 93 2.79 25.27 9.49
CA ASP A 93 3.47 23.98 9.71
C ASP A 93 2.49 22.80 9.62
N TYR A 94 2.90 21.73 8.93
CA TYR A 94 2.09 20.51 8.78
C TYR A 94 1.60 19.88 10.11
N PRO A 95 2.44 19.72 11.16
CA PRO A 95 1.96 19.11 12.42
C PRO A 95 0.86 19.93 13.09
N ASN A 96 0.94 21.27 13.00
CA ASN A 96 -0.06 22.16 13.58
C ASN A 96 -1.35 22.11 12.76
N PHE A 97 -1.25 22.22 11.44
CA PHE A 97 -2.36 22.05 10.50
C PHE A 97 -3.10 20.74 10.73
N ARG A 98 -2.39 19.61 10.77
CA ARG A 98 -3.00 18.29 10.92
C ARG A 98 -3.66 18.11 12.28
N ASN A 99 -3.07 18.64 13.34
CA ASN A 99 -3.66 18.58 14.67
C ASN A 99 -4.98 19.36 14.71
N MET A 100 -5.05 20.57 14.15
CA MET A 100 -6.28 21.37 14.12
C MET A 100 -7.38 20.72 13.28
N LEU A 101 -7.06 20.16 12.11
CA LEU A 101 -8.04 19.40 11.32
C LEU A 101 -8.61 18.21 12.09
N ASN A 102 -7.79 17.49 12.86
CA ASN A 102 -8.26 16.36 13.65
C ASN A 102 -9.15 16.80 14.82
N LYS A 103 -8.87 17.97 15.45
CA LYS A 103 -9.74 18.56 16.48
C LYS A 103 -11.08 19.00 15.91
N ALA A 104 -11.07 19.63 14.74
CA ALA A 104 -12.28 20.03 14.01
C ALA A 104 -13.06 18.85 13.40
N HIS A 105 -12.64 17.60 13.63
CA HIS A 105 -13.21 16.41 13.00
C HIS A 105 -13.28 16.45 11.46
N ILE A 106 -12.36 17.17 10.80
CA ILE A 106 -12.24 17.22 9.35
C ILE A 106 -11.38 16.05 8.85
N LEU A 107 -12.06 14.99 8.40
CA LEU A 107 -11.46 13.70 8.01
C LEU A 107 -10.96 13.68 6.55
N LEU A 108 -10.19 14.68 6.15
CA LEU A 108 -9.58 14.72 4.82
C LEU A 108 -8.23 14.00 4.79
N ASP A 109 -8.01 13.15 3.80
CA ASP A 109 -6.73 12.48 3.56
C ASP A 109 -5.70 13.44 2.96
N ASN A 110 -4.41 13.18 3.18
CA ASN A 110 -3.33 13.97 2.58
C ASN A 110 -3.40 13.98 1.04
N ILE A 111 -3.92 12.90 0.43
CA ILE A 111 -4.10 12.82 -1.03
C ILE A 111 -5.11 13.89 -1.48
N VAL A 112 -6.28 13.93 -0.84
CA VAL A 112 -7.34 14.90 -1.16
C VAL A 112 -6.87 16.32 -0.86
N LEU A 113 -6.22 16.56 0.29
CA LEU A 113 -5.66 17.86 0.64
C LEU A 113 -4.63 18.34 -0.39
N SER A 114 -3.76 17.43 -0.88
CA SER A 114 -2.80 17.77 -1.94
C SER A 114 -3.48 18.07 -3.29
N GLN A 115 -4.60 17.42 -3.60
CA GLN A 115 -5.38 17.71 -4.81
C GLN A 115 -6.09 19.05 -4.71
N LEU A 116 -6.66 19.38 -3.54
CA LEU A 116 -7.25 20.69 -3.27
C LEU A 116 -6.21 21.80 -3.43
N ALA A 117 -5.00 21.62 -2.91
CA ALA A 117 -3.93 22.60 -3.07
C ALA A 117 -3.59 22.87 -4.56
N ILE A 118 -3.64 21.84 -5.42
CA ILE A 118 -3.30 21.96 -6.85
C ILE A 118 -4.46 22.55 -7.67
N TYR A 119 -5.67 22.01 -7.51
CA TYR A 119 -6.80 22.30 -8.39
C TYR A 119 -7.73 23.37 -7.83
N GLU A 120 -7.79 23.53 -6.51
CA GLU A 120 -8.70 24.44 -5.82
C GLU A 120 -7.97 25.28 -4.74
N PRO A 121 -7.05 26.17 -5.16
CA PRO A 121 -6.20 26.91 -4.22
C PRO A 121 -7.01 27.79 -3.26
N ARG A 122 -8.19 28.28 -3.67
CA ARG A 122 -9.08 29.08 -2.80
C ARG A 122 -9.70 28.24 -1.68
N SER A 123 -10.17 27.03 -2.00
CA SER A 123 -10.69 26.06 -1.03
C SER A 123 -9.60 25.60 -0.06
N PHE A 124 -8.39 25.40 -0.56
CA PHE A 124 -7.25 25.05 0.28
C PHE A 124 -6.88 26.21 1.22
N LYS A 125 -6.83 27.45 0.71
CA LYS A 125 -6.57 28.65 1.51
C LYS A 125 -7.58 28.84 2.63
N SER A 126 -8.88 28.62 2.39
CA SER A 126 -9.90 28.75 3.44
C SER A 126 -9.70 27.73 4.57
N LEU A 127 -9.33 26.49 4.26
CA LEU A 127 -8.96 25.48 5.27
C LEU A 127 -7.73 25.89 6.07
N VAL A 128 -6.71 26.45 5.42
CA VAL A 128 -5.51 26.95 6.10
C VAL A 128 -5.86 28.12 7.02
N MET A 129 -6.67 29.08 6.57
CA MET A 129 -7.09 30.21 7.41
C MET A 129 -7.90 29.74 8.63
N LEU A 130 -8.84 28.80 8.44
CA LEU A 130 -9.59 28.18 9.53
C LEU A 130 -8.66 27.55 10.57
N THR A 131 -7.75 26.69 10.12
CA THR A 131 -6.84 25.96 11.01
C THR A 131 -5.80 26.87 11.68
N LYS A 132 -5.37 27.95 11.02
CA LYS A 132 -4.52 28.97 11.64
C LYS A 132 -5.23 29.72 12.76
N GLN A 133 -6.48 30.14 12.53
CA GLN A 133 -7.29 30.80 13.55
C GLN A 133 -7.50 29.87 14.75
N MET A 134 -7.87 28.60 14.51
CA MET A 134 -7.98 27.60 15.57
C MET A 134 -6.66 27.39 16.33
N ALA A 135 -5.53 27.35 15.63
CA ALA A 135 -4.23 27.18 16.26
C ALA A 135 -3.84 28.39 17.13
N HIS A 136 -4.19 29.60 16.70
CA HIS A 136 -4.00 30.82 17.48
C HIS A 136 -4.84 30.79 18.77
N GLU A 137 -6.10 30.38 18.69
CA GLU A 137 -7.00 30.20 19.84
C GLU A 137 -6.54 29.10 20.80
N ASP A 138 -5.97 28.01 20.28
CA ASP A 138 -5.34 26.93 21.07
C ASP A 138 -4.02 27.36 21.74
N GLY A 139 -3.59 28.62 21.56
CA GLY A 139 -2.37 29.19 22.15
C GLY A 139 -1.08 28.80 21.45
N LYS A 140 -1.15 28.29 20.22
CA LYS A 140 0.05 27.95 19.43
C LYS A 140 0.61 29.20 18.76
N LYS A 141 1.95 29.25 18.66
CA LYS A 141 2.66 30.31 17.94
C LYS A 141 2.48 30.10 16.43
N VAL A 142 1.69 30.94 15.79
CA VAL A 142 1.44 30.93 14.34
C VAL A 142 1.60 32.35 13.79
N ILE A 143 1.99 32.47 12.53
CA ILE A 143 2.04 33.77 11.84
C ILE A 143 0.61 34.21 11.50
N ASN A 144 0.22 35.35 12.05
CA ASN A 144 -1.10 35.92 11.84
C ASN A 144 -1.17 36.66 10.49
N ASP A 145 -2.12 36.27 9.65
CA ASP A 145 -2.42 36.93 8.39
C ASP A 145 -3.62 37.87 8.57
N ILE A 146 -3.68 38.95 7.78
CA ILE A 146 -4.78 39.94 7.83
C ILE A 146 -6.14 39.27 7.59
N GLU A 147 -6.17 38.27 6.71
CA GLU A 147 -7.40 37.56 6.32
C GLU A 147 -7.97 36.67 7.43
N GLN A 148 -7.16 36.27 8.42
CA GLN A 148 -7.62 35.43 9.54
C GLN A 148 -8.70 36.13 10.37
N LYS A 149 -8.71 37.48 10.39
CA LYS A 149 -9.71 38.29 11.10
C LYS A 149 -11.16 37.99 10.69
N TYR A 150 -11.38 37.50 9.47
CA TYR A 150 -12.71 37.21 8.94
C TYR A 150 -13.19 35.79 9.24
N VAL A 151 -12.37 34.96 9.89
CA VAL A 151 -12.70 33.58 10.21
C VAL A 151 -13.34 33.54 11.59
N GLU A 152 -14.60 33.13 11.64
CA GLU A 152 -15.31 32.84 12.89
C GLU A 152 -15.13 31.35 13.23
N THR A 153 -14.77 31.06 14.47
CA THR A 153 -14.60 29.70 15.00
C THR A 153 -15.65 29.43 16.08
N ASP A 154 -16.28 28.27 16.00
CA ASP A 154 -17.19 27.80 17.05
C ASP A 154 -16.42 26.98 18.09
N PRO A 155 -16.79 27.03 19.38
CA PRO A 155 -16.21 26.17 20.41
C PRO A 155 -16.33 24.67 20.12
N SER A 156 -17.33 24.26 19.33
CA SER A 156 -17.52 22.88 18.87
C SER A 156 -16.40 22.35 17.97
N LEU A 157 -15.56 23.23 17.41
CA LEU A 157 -14.41 22.81 16.59
C LEU A 157 -13.23 22.29 17.43
N PHE A 158 -13.25 22.47 18.76
CA PHE A 158 -12.15 22.12 19.65
C PHE A 158 -12.38 20.78 20.38
N ASP A 159 -12.76 19.75 19.64
CA ASP A 159 -12.98 18.41 20.20
C ASP A 159 -11.68 17.60 20.32
N THR A 160 -11.75 16.51 21.09
CA THR A 160 -10.64 15.54 21.17
C THR A 160 -10.50 14.79 19.85
N PRO A 161 -9.29 14.73 19.24
CA PRO A 161 -9.06 13.96 18.02
C PRO A 161 -9.54 12.51 18.13
N PHE A 162 -10.14 11.98 17.05
CA PHE A 162 -10.51 10.56 17.00
C PHE A 162 -9.28 9.67 17.24
N PRO A 163 -9.44 8.57 18.00
CA PRO A 163 -8.33 7.66 18.25
C PRO A 163 -7.89 7.01 16.93
N TYR A 164 -6.58 6.96 16.70
CA TYR A 164 -6.03 6.21 15.59
C TYR A 164 -6.30 4.71 15.76
N THR A 165 -6.56 4.02 14.64
CA THR A 165 -6.65 2.56 14.64
C THR A 165 -5.36 1.96 15.21
N LYS A 166 -5.49 1.03 16.17
CA LYS A 166 -4.36 0.29 16.73
C LYS A 166 -3.62 -0.44 15.60
N GLN A 167 -2.39 -0.03 15.31
CA GLN A 167 -1.56 -0.68 14.31
C GLN A 167 -0.79 -1.85 14.95
N PHE A 168 -1.14 -3.07 14.57
CA PHE A 168 -0.37 -4.24 14.96
C PHE A 168 0.87 -4.35 14.07
N LEU A 169 2.06 -4.19 14.67
CA LEU A 169 3.32 -4.40 13.97
C LEU A 169 3.36 -5.86 13.49
N ARG A 170 3.64 -6.09 12.20
CA ARG A 170 3.83 -7.44 11.63
C ARG A 170 5.07 -8.17 12.18
N ARG A 171 5.87 -7.51 13.02
CA ARG A 171 7.03 -8.14 13.67
C ARG A 171 6.53 -9.12 14.73
N ARG A 172 7.35 -10.14 15.03
CA ARG A 172 7.13 -10.99 16.21
C ARG A 172 7.07 -10.06 17.43
N GLY A 173 5.88 -9.85 17.97
CA GLY A 173 5.71 -9.08 19.20
C GLY A 173 6.53 -9.72 20.30
N THR A 174 7.04 -8.93 21.24
CA THR A 174 7.71 -9.46 22.44
C THR A 174 6.74 -10.20 23.37
N ASN A 175 5.44 -10.18 23.07
CA ASN A 175 4.36 -10.82 23.82
C ASN A 175 4.51 -12.33 24.02
N TYR A 176 5.44 -13.01 23.33
CA TYR A 176 5.77 -14.41 23.68
C TYR A 176 6.51 -14.54 25.02
N LYS A 177 7.02 -13.43 25.57
CA LYS A 177 7.67 -13.40 26.89
C LYS A 177 6.64 -13.34 28.03
N ASP A 178 5.48 -12.76 27.76
CA ASP A 178 4.41 -12.61 28.75
C ASP A 178 3.38 -13.74 28.54
N PRO A 179 3.00 -14.51 29.58
CA PRO A 179 1.95 -15.51 29.44
C PRO A 179 0.62 -14.84 29.05
N PRO A 180 -0.24 -15.49 28.25
CA PRO A 180 -1.52 -14.91 27.85
C PRO A 180 -2.38 -14.62 29.09
N LYS A 181 -2.76 -13.36 29.26
CA LYS A 181 -3.68 -12.92 30.32
C LYS A 181 -5.12 -13.20 29.90
N LYS A 182 -5.99 -13.58 30.86
CA LYS A 182 -7.44 -13.63 30.64
C LYS A 182 -7.96 -12.22 30.28
N LEU A 183 -8.72 -12.11 29.19
CA LEU A 183 -9.40 -10.88 28.78
C LEU A 183 -10.37 -10.44 29.89
N LYS A 184 -10.48 -9.13 30.10
CA LYS A 184 -11.54 -8.57 30.95
C LYS A 184 -12.87 -8.63 30.20
N GLU A 185 -13.99 -8.67 30.92
CA GLU A 185 -15.34 -8.62 30.30
C GLU A 185 -15.55 -7.40 29.40
N SER A 186 -14.89 -6.27 29.68
CA SER A 186 -14.91 -5.06 28.85
C SER A 186 -14.12 -5.16 27.53
N GLU A 187 -13.28 -6.19 27.38
CA GLU A 187 -12.43 -6.41 26.20
C GLU A 187 -13.03 -7.45 25.23
N TYR A 188 -14.14 -8.08 25.60
CA TYR A 188 -14.99 -8.89 24.72
C TYR A 188 -15.89 -8.00 23.86
#